data_AF-A0A564U9X8-F1
#
_entry.id   AF-A0A564U9X8-F1
#
_cell.length_a   1.000
_cell.length_b   1.000
_cell.length_c   1.000
_cell.angle_alpha   90.00
_cell.angle_beta   90.00
_cell.angle_gamma   90.00
#
_symmetry.space_group_name_H-M   'P 1'
#
loop_
_entity.id
_entity.type
_entity.pdbx_description
1 polymer ?
#
loop_
_entity_poly.entity_id
_entity_poly.type
_entity_poly.pdbx_seq_one_letter_code
_entity_poly.pdbx_strand_id
1 'polypeptide(L)'
;MADSPKGPFTYGGVLVDIGDLYLNGNEDETYASNYLGNTHGGMLQIEDQWYIFYHRQTNRSSYARQACAEKLERRNDGGFQQAEITSCGLNQGALKGIGSYEARIACNLWSINGTGRYDGKSPKQKLKDHPYFTQSGKDRENNGDQYIANMKNGSVAGFKYFEMGEANQIGITIQGNAKGTMQVSDKSDFENICAEIEVSNREKEMHTYKGALNILRGKRALFFRFQGEGTVDFHSFELMKD
;
A
#
# COMPACT_ATOMS: atom_id res chain seq x y z
N MET A 1 25.97 -9.33 9.56
CA MET A 1 26.61 -8.76 10.77
C MET A 1 28.06 -9.22 10.80
N ALA A 2 28.98 -8.32 11.14
CA ALA A 2 30.41 -8.60 11.26
C ALA A 2 31.07 -7.47 12.07
N ASP A 3 32.15 -7.78 12.79
CA ASP A 3 32.96 -6.78 13.51
C ASP A 3 33.96 -6.05 12.59
N SER A 4 34.12 -6.53 11.36
CA SER A 4 35.00 -5.97 10.34
C SER A 4 34.24 -5.80 9.02
N PRO A 5 34.50 -4.72 8.25
CA PRO A 5 33.89 -4.52 6.94
C PRO A 5 34.26 -5.59 5.90
N LYS A 6 35.28 -6.43 6.19
CA LYS A 6 35.70 -7.55 5.34
C LYS A 6 35.19 -8.91 5.82
N GLY A 7 34.38 -8.93 6.88
CA GLY A 7 33.87 -10.16 7.48
C GLY A 7 34.85 -10.84 8.44
N PRO A 8 34.58 -12.09 8.83
CA PRO A 8 33.51 -12.96 8.31
C PRO A 8 32.10 -12.42 8.60
N PHE A 9 31.16 -12.67 7.70
CA PHE A 9 29.77 -12.23 7.83
C PHE A 9 28.86 -13.33 8.35
N THR A 10 27.97 -12.97 9.26
CA THR A 10 26.83 -13.79 9.71
C THR A 10 25.53 -13.19 9.20
N TYR A 11 24.61 -14.02 8.70
CA TYR A 11 23.28 -13.59 8.28
C TYR A 11 22.49 -13.05 9.48
N GLY A 12 21.87 -11.87 9.33
CA GLY A 12 21.18 -11.16 10.42
C GLY A 12 19.65 -11.17 10.33
N GLY A 13 19.09 -11.77 9.26
CA GLY A 13 17.67 -11.71 8.92
C GLY A 13 17.37 -10.80 7.72
N VAL A 14 16.11 -10.80 7.32
CA VAL A 14 15.54 -9.91 6.30
C VAL A 14 15.26 -8.55 6.94
N LEU A 15 15.56 -7.46 6.23
CA LEU A 15 15.25 -6.09 6.69
C LEU A 15 13.92 -5.59 6.13
N VAL A 16 13.58 -5.95 4.90
CA VAL A 16 12.32 -5.60 4.23
C VAL A 16 12.03 -6.62 3.13
N ASP A 17 10.76 -6.96 2.96
CA ASP A 17 10.24 -7.74 1.83
C ASP A 17 8.97 -7.08 1.29
N ILE A 18 8.87 -6.89 -0.03
CA ILE A 18 7.78 -6.13 -0.68
C ILE A 18 6.40 -6.74 -0.40
N GLY A 19 6.32 -8.06 -0.19
CA GLY A 19 5.08 -8.77 0.11
C GLY A 19 4.88 -9.05 1.60
N ASP A 20 5.68 -8.44 2.49
CA ASP A 20 5.78 -8.79 3.91
C ASP A 20 6.02 -10.29 4.15
N LEU A 21 6.74 -10.97 3.24
CA LEU A 21 7.13 -12.37 3.46
C LEU A 21 8.11 -12.48 4.62
N TYR A 22 8.15 -13.64 5.27
CA TYR A 22 8.88 -13.97 6.50
C TYR A 22 8.41 -13.22 7.76
N LEU A 23 7.68 -12.11 7.59
CA LEU A 23 7.01 -11.44 8.69
C LEU A 23 5.90 -12.35 9.23
N ASN A 24 5.85 -12.51 10.55
CA ASN A 24 4.89 -13.39 11.23
C ASN A 24 4.89 -14.85 10.70
N GLY A 25 6.01 -15.32 10.15
CA GLY A 25 6.15 -16.68 9.62
C GLY A 25 5.47 -16.91 8.25
N ASN A 26 5.07 -15.85 7.55
CA ASN A 26 4.47 -15.99 6.22
C ASN A 26 5.53 -16.26 5.14
N GLU A 27 5.77 -17.53 4.81
CA GLU A 27 6.73 -17.92 3.76
C GLU A 27 6.05 -18.20 2.40
N ASP A 28 4.73 -18.11 2.34
CA ASP A 28 3.95 -18.47 1.16
C ASP A 28 3.60 -17.23 0.32
N GLU A 29 4.22 -17.13 -0.85
CA GLU A 29 4.02 -16.02 -1.80
C GLU A 29 2.55 -15.83 -2.21
N THR A 30 1.69 -16.84 -2.09
CA THR A 30 0.26 -16.70 -2.39
C THR A 30 -0.49 -15.81 -1.39
N TYR A 31 0.08 -15.61 -0.19
CA TYR A 31 -0.41 -14.70 0.84
C TYR A 31 0.41 -13.41 0.94
N ALA A 32 1.21 -13.08 -0.08
CA ALA A 32 1.95 -11.83 -0.11
C ALA A 32 1.01 -10.62 -0.07
N SER A 33 1.40 -9.58 0.68
CA SER A 33 0.61 -8.36 0.89
C SER A 33 0.68 -7.37 -0.29
N ASN A 34 1.58 -7.60 -1.24
CA ASN A 34 1.79 -6.77 -2.42
C ASN A 34 2.33 -7.59 -3.60
N TYR A 35 2.38 -6.99 -4.79
CA TYR A 35 2.98 -7.62 -5.96
C TYR A 35 4.49 -7.76 -5.79
N LEU A 36 4.99 -8.97 -6.02
CA LEU A 36 6.37 -9.32 -5.78
C LEU A 36 7.25 -8.99 -6.99
N GLY A 37 8.55 -8.91 -6.75
CA GLY A 37 9.57 -8.75 -7.78
C GLY A 37 10.93 -8.52 -7.14
N ASN A 38 11.88 -7.98 -7.90
CA ASN A 38 13.15 -7.59 -7.31
C ASN A 38 12.98 -6.47 -6.28
N THR A 39 13.70 -6.58 -5.16
CA THR A 39 13.82 -5.53 -4.15
C THR A 39 15.24 -5.00 -4.19
N HIS A 40 15.40 -3.69 -4.32
CA HIS A 40 16.69 -3.01 -4.23
C HIS A 40 16.55 -1.83 -3.28
N GLY A 41 17.60 -1.57 -2.50
CA GLY A 41 17.50 -0.63 -1.41
C GLY A 41 18.81 -0.37 -0.70
N GLY A 42 18.73 0.38 0.38
CA GLY A 42 19.85 0.73 1.23
C GLY A 42 19.38 1.17 2.61
N MET A 43 20.17 0.87 3.62
CA MET A 43 19.90 1.30 4.98
C MET A 43 20.58 2.64 5.23
N LEU A 44 19.87 3.57 5.87
CA LEU A 44 20.38 4.89 6.22
C LEU A 44 19.88 5.28 7.62
N GLN A 45 20.77 5.84 8.42
CA GLN A 45 20.40 6.51 9.66
C GLN A 45 20.11 7.98 9.37
N ILE A 46 18.93 8.44 9.76
CA ILE A 46 18.54 9.85 9.72
C ILE A 46 18.31 10.26 11.17
N GLU A 47 19.13 11.19 11.66
CA GLU A 47 19.20 11.52 13.10
C GLU A 47 19.44 10.25 13.93
N ASP A 48 18.57 9.95 14.88
CA ASP A 48 18.68 8.78 15.76
C ASP A 48 17.87 7.57 15.27
N GLN A 49 17.23 7.65 14.11
CA GLN A 49 16.36 6.60 13.57
C GLN A 49 16.98 5.93 12.33
N TRP A 50 17.03 4.60 12.35
CA TRP A 50 17.40 3.79 11.19
C TRP A 50 16.22 3.55 10.26
N TYR A 51 16.46 3.65 8.96
CA TYR A 51 15.49 3.37 7.92
C TYR A 51 16.06 2.40 6.90
N ILE A 52 15.19 1.57 6.35
CA ILE A 52 15.45 0.80 5.13
C ILE A 52 14.73 1.48 3.97
N PHE A 53 15.49 1.99 3.00
CA PHE A 53 14.97 2.47 1.73
C PHE A 53 14.91 1.32 0.76
N TYR A 54 13.84 1.25 -0.02
CA TYR A 54 13.66 0.23 -1.05
C TYR A 54 12.77 0.76 -2.16
N HIS A 55 12.46 -0.08 -3.16
CA HIS A 55 11.43 0.23 -4.13
C HIS A 55 10.34 -0.83 -4.14
N ARG A 56 9.15 -0.45 -4.59
CA ARG A 56 8.11 -1.37 -5.07
C ARG A 56 7.87 -1.17 -6.56
N GLN A 57 7.28 -2.15 -7.21
CA GLN A 57 7.06 -2.09 -8.64
C GLN A 57 5.75 -1.37 -9.00
N THR A 58 5.77 -0.65 -10.11
CA THR A 58 4.63 0.05 -10.71
C THR A 58 4.42 -0.43 -12.15
N ASN A 59 3.31 -0.06 -12.78
CA ASN A 59 3.03 -0.36 -14.20
C ASN A 59 3.11 -1.85 -14.59
N ARG A 60 2.89 -2.77 -13.63
CA ARG A 60 3.02 -4.23 -13.82
C ARG A 60 4.36 -4.63 -14.44
N SER A 61 5.43 -3.99 -13.99
CA SER A 61 6.76 -4.10 -14.60
C SER A 61 7.85 -4.06 -13.53
N SER A 62 8.84 -4.95 -13.65
CA SER A 62 10.06 -4.89 -12.82
C SER A 62 10.95 -3.67 -13.11
N TYR A 63 10.68 -2.94 -14.20
CA TYR A 63 11.49 -1.80 -14.65
C TYR A 63 10.87 -0.44 -14.34
N ALA A 64 9.63 -0.40 -13.82
CA ALA A 64 8.97 0.82 -13.37
C ALA A 64 8.75 0.71 -11.85
N ARG A 65 9.19 1.70 -11.10
CA ARG A 65 9.39 1.56 -9.65
C ARG A 65 9.08 2.85 -8.92
N GLN A 66 8.70 2.73 -7.65
CA GLN A 66 8.45 3.83 -6.73
C GLN A 66 9.29 3.60 -5.48
N ALA A 67 10.00 4.64 -5.04
CA ALA A 67 10.79 4.59 -3.81
C ALA A 67 9.87 4.53 -2.57
N CYS A 68 10.29 3.75 -1.59
CA CYS A 68 9.62 3.55 -0.32
C CYS A 68 10.69 3.55 0.79
N ALA A 69 10.25 3.75 2.03
CA ALA A 69 11.13 3.67 3.19
C ALA A 69 10.34 3.18 4.39
N GLU A 70 10.95 2.36 5.24
CA GLU A 70 10.37 1.97 6.52
C GLU A 70 11.37 2.18 7.65
N LYS A 71 10.86 2.43 8.85
CA LYS A 71 11.68 2.43 10.06
C LYS A 71 12.17 1.02 10.37
N LEU A 72 13.43 0.93 10.78
CA LEU A 72 13.99 -0.28 11.34
C LEU A 72 14.06 -0.18 12.87
N GLU A 73 13.56 -1.21 13.54
CA GLU A 73 13.70 -1.36 14.98
C GLU A 73 14.94 -2.19 15.30
N ARG A 74 15.84 -1.60 16.10
CA ARG A 74 17.06 -2.30 16.49
C ARG A 74 16.76 -3.33 17.57
N ARG A 75 17.31 -4.52 17.42
CA ARG A 75 17.22 -5.63 18.37
C ARG A 75 18.34 -5.54 19.40
N ASN A 76 18.16 -6.23 20.53
CA ASN A 76 19.17 -6.29 21.60
C ASN A 76 20.49 -6.96 21.16
N ASP A 77 20.45 -7.81 20.12
CA ASP A 77 21.63 -8.46 19.52
C ASP A 77 22.42 -7.52 18.57
N GLY A 78 22.00 -6.26 18.44
CA GLY A 78 22.61 -5.26 17.57
C GLY A 78 22.12 -5.28 16.12
N GLY A 79 21.36 -6.31 15.72
CA GLY A 79 20.68 -6.40 14.42
C GLY A 79 19.37 -5.62 14.37
N PHE A 80 18.54 -5.85 13.35
CA PHE A 80 17.26 -5.14 13.16
C PHE A 80 16.11 -6.12 12.91
N GLN A 81 14.94 -5.82 13.44
CA GLN A 81 13.72 -6.53 13.07
C GLN A 81 13.40 -6.24 11.60
N GLN A 82 12.77 -7.20 10.92
CA GLN A 82 12.21 -6.94 9.60
C GLN A 82 11.15 -5.84 9.74
N ALA A 83 11.25 -4.81 8.91
CA ALA A 83 10.23 -3.79 8.83
C ALA A 83 8.96 -4.35 8.19
N GLU A 84 7.82 -4.08 8.81
CA GLU A 84 6.52 -4.17 8.15
C GLU A 84 6.40 -3.04 7.12
N ILE A 85 5.83 -3.33 5.94
CA ILE A 85 5.54 -2.31 4.94
C ILE A 85 4.32 -1.49 5.34
N THR A 86 4.47 -0.16 5.34
CA THR A 86 3.46 0.80 5.78
C THR A 86 3.30 1.96 4.81
N SER A 87 2.24 2.73 4.98
CA SER A 87 2.00 4.03 4.34
C SER A 87 2.73 5.18 5.05
N CYS A 88 3.37 4.92 6.20
CA CYS A 88 3.97 5.95 7.03
C CYS A 88 5.28 6.47 6.43
N GLY A 89 6.05 5.66 5.69
CA GLY A 89 7.27 6.13 5.07
C GLY A 89 8.27 6.67 6.11
N LEU A 90 8.74 7.90 5.89
CA LEU A 90 9.65 8.59 6.83
C LEU A 90 8.94 9.25 8.02
N ASN A 91 7.61 9.14 8.14
CA ASN A 91 6.89 9.70 9.28
C ASN A 91 7.32 9.05 10.60
N GLN A 92 7.31 9.83 11.68
CA GLN A 92 7.76 9.34 12.99
C GLN A 92 6.74 8.42 13.69
N GLY A 93 5.52 8.30 13.16
CA GLY A 93 4.46 7.44 13.67
C GLY A 93 3.34 7.28 12.66
N ALA A 94 2.15 6.89 13.14
CA ALA A 94 0.96 6.80 12.32
C ALA A 94 0.61 8.15 11.67
N LEU A 95 0.04 8.10 10.47
CA LEU A 95 -0.52 9.25 9.76
C LEU A 95 -1.68 9.84 10.57
N LYS A 96 -2.02 11.10 10.35
CA LYS A 96 -3.14 11.74 11.06
C LYS A 96 -4.47 11.06 10.69
N GLY A 97 -5.40 10.93 11.64
CA GLY A 97 -6.74 10.40 11.38
C GLY A 97 -7.70 11.36 10.67
N ILE A 98 -7.27 12.58 10.35
CA ILE A 98 -8.00 13.58 9.55
C ILE A 98 -7.02 14.17 8.54
N GLY A 99 -7.43 14.22 7.27
CA GLY A 99 -6.62 14.73 6.17
C GLY A 99 -6.91 14.03 4.85
N SER A 100 -6.27 14.52 3.79
CA SER A 100 -6.35 13.95 2.44
C SER A 100 -5.09 13.14 2.13
N TYR A 101 -5.28 11.95 1.58
CA TYR A 101 -4.21 10.99 1.32
C TYR A 101 -4.32 10.45 -0.11
N GLU A 102 -3.23 10.50 -0.84
CA GLU A 102 -3.14 9.95 -2.20
C GLU A 102 -3.05 8.42 -2.16
N ALA A 103 -3.68 7.75 -3.11
CA ALA A 103 -3.64 6.29 -3.22
C ALA A 103 -2.22 5.75 -3.43
N ARG A 104 -1.29 6.60 -3.90
CA ARG A 104 0.14 6.27 -4.05
C ARG A 104 0.84 5.91 -2.76
N ILE A 105 0.24 6.03 -1.58
CA ILE A 105 0.86 5.58 -0.32
C ILE A 105 0.32 4.21 0.13
N ALA A 106 -0.59 3.58 -0.62
CA ALA A 106 -1.03 2.23 -0.29
C ALA A 106 0.18 1.30 -0.15
N CYS A 107 0.21 0.59 0.96
CA CYS A 107 1.30 -0.27 1.37
C CYS A 107 0.99 -1.74 1.05
N ASN A 108 -0.30 -2.08 0.95
CA ASN A 108 -0.76 -3.36 0.47
C ASN A 108 -1.61 -3.22 -0.80
N LEU A 109 -1.53 -4.20 -1.70
CA LEU A 109 -2.32 -4.23 -2.92
C LEU A 109 -2.51 -5.66 -3.42
N TRP A 110 -3.75 -6.08 -3.65
CA TRP A 110 -4.04 -7.39 -4.23
C TRP A 110 -5.36 -7.39 -5.02
N SER A 111 -5.52 -8.38 -5.90
CA SER A 111 -6.80 -8.65 -6.59
C SER A 111 -7.60 -9.73 -5.84
N ILE A 112 -8.81 -10.04 -6.30
CA ILE A 112 -9.57 -11.19 -5.78
C ILE A 112 -8.83 -12.53 -5.91
N ASN A 113 -7.90 -12.64 -6.85
CA ASN A 113 -7.05 -13.82 -7.06
C ASN A 113 -5.70 -13.70 -6.33
N GLY A 114 -5.57 -12.78 -5.37
CA GLY A 114 -4.32 -12.47 -4.69
C GLY A 114 -3.36 -11.63 -5.53
N THR A 115 -2.08 -11.80 -5.23
CA THR A 115 -0.96 -11.08 -5.85
C THR A 115 -0.24 -11.96 -6.87
N GLY A 116 0.89 -11.48 -7.37
CA GLY A 116 1.75 -12.24 -8.28
C GLY A 116 3.08 -11.54 -8.47
N ARG A 117 3.97 -12.17 -9.23
CA ARG A 117 5.31 -11.63 -9.49
C ARG A 117 5.41 -10.82 -10.78
N TYR A 118 6.06 -9.66 -10.72
CA TYR A 118 6.37 -8.82 -11.89
C TYR A 118 7.73 -9.12 -12.54
N ASP A 119 8.55 -10.00 -11.95
CA ASP A 119 9.82 -10.48 -12.51
C ASP A 119 9.67 -11.82 -13.27
N GLY A 120 8.46 -12.38 -13.30
CA GLY A 120 8.14 -13.59 -14.06
C GLY A 120 7.92 -13.34 -15.56
N LYS A 121 7.67 -14.42 -16.31
CA LYS A 121 7.38 -14.35 -17.75
C LYS A 121 6.04 -13.66 -18.04
N SER A 122 6.08 -12.61 -18.85
CA SER A 122 4.91 -11.86 -19.38
C SER A 122 3.93 -11.34 -18.29
N PRO A 123 4.41 -10.59 -17.29
CA PRO A 123 3.62 -10.20 -16.12
C PRO A 123 2.43 -9.31 -16.49
N LYS A 124 2.60 -8.39 -17.45
CA LYS A 124 1.51 -7.53 -17.95
C LYS A 124 0.31 -8.31 -18.48
N GLN A 125 0.55 -9.46 -19.13
CA GLN A 125 -0.52 -10.31 -19.67
C GLN A 125 -1.16 -11.17 -18.57
N LYS A 126 -0.34 -11.78 -17.71
CA LYS A 126 -0.82 -12.66 -16.63
C LYS A 126 -1.62 -11.88 -15.58
N LEU A 127 -1.20 -10.65 -15.30
CA LEU A 127 -1.78 -9.77 -14.29
C LEU A 127 -2.58 -8.64 -14.96
N LYS A 128 -3.15 -8.92 -16.14
CA LYS A 128 -3.91 -7.92 -16.92
C LYS A 128 -5.14 -7.39 -16.18
N ASP A 129 -5.73 -8.23 -15.33
CA ASP A 129 -6.96 -7.96 -14.56
C ASP A 129 -6.69 -7.54 -13.11
N HIS A 130 -5.42 -7.40 -12.74
CA HIS A 130 -4.99 -7.03 -11.40
C HIS A 130 -4.83 -5.51 -11.26
N PRO A 131 -5.06 -4.93 -10.07
CA PRO A 131 -4.75 -3.53 -9.81
C PRO A 131 -3.24 -3.29 -9.83
N TYR A 132 -2.83 -2.04 -10.10
CA TYR A 132 -1.41 -1.66 -10.09
C TYR A 132 -1.23 -0.15 -9.91
N PHE A 133 -0.12 0.24 -9.27
CA PHE A 133 0.29 1.65 -9.21
C PHE A 133 0.72 2.16 -10.58
N THR A 134 0.29 3.36 -10.93
CA THR A 134 0.69 4.07 -12.16
C THR A 134 0.59 5.58 -11.96
N GLN A 135 0.90 6.34 -13.00
CA GLN A 135 0.71 7.79 -13.09
C GLN A 135 0.27 8.15 -14.51
N SER A 136 -0.16 9.40 -14.73
CA SER A 136 -0.30 9.88 -16.10
C SER A 136 1.07 10.15 -16.73
N GLY A 137 1.11 10.16 -18.07
CA GLY A 137 2.28 10.60 -18.83
C GLY A 137 3.57 9.84 -18.49
N LYS A 138 4.69 10.57 -18.45
CA LYS A 138 6.04 10.04 -18.21
C LYS A 138 6.55 10.43 -16.82
N ASP A 139 7.73 9.93 -16.48
CA ASP A 139 8.50 10.32 -15.29
C ASP A 139 8.66 11.85 -15.21
N ARG A 140 8.54 12.37 -13.98
CA ARG A 140 8.56 13.81 -13.69
C ARG A 140 8.94 14.08 -12.23
N GLU A 141 9.49 15.26 -11.98
CA GLU A 141 9.99 15.69 -10.67
C GLU A 141 8.95 16.48 -9.83
N ASN A 142 7.85 16.89 -10.44
CA ASN A 142 6.80 17.69 -9.79
C ASN A 142 5.41 17.32 -10.31
N ASN A 143 4.38 17.78 -9.57
CA ASN A 143 2.96 17.59 -9.92
C ASN A 143 2.62 16.12 -10.20
N GLY A 144 3.06 15.25 -9.29
CA GLY A 144 2.78 13.81 -9.36
C GLY A 144 1.29 13.54 -9.18
N ASP A 145 0.78 12.58 -9.94
CA ASP A 145 -0.61 12.15 -9.92
C ASP A 145 -0.68 10.62 -9.85
N GLN A 146 0.15 10.01 -9.00
CA GLN A 146 0.18 8.56 -8.88
C GLN A 146 -1.11 8.02 -8.27
N TYR A 147 -1.68 7.00 -8.90
CA TYR A 147 -2.94 6.36 -8.51
C TYR A 147 -2.85 4.84 -8.65
N ILE A 148 -3.84 4.14 -8.11
CA ILE A 148 -4.00 2.71 -8.28
C ILE A 148 -4.98 2.50 -9.43
N ALA A 149 -4.46 2.05 -10.57
CA ALA A 149 -5.29 1.72 -11.72
C ALA A 149 -5.90 0.33 -11.59
N ASN A 150 -6.99 0.11 -12.32
CA ASN A 150 -7.51 -1.21 -12.61
C ASN A 150 -8.00 -2.01 -11.39
N MET A 151 -8.56 -1.34 -10.38
CA MET A 151 -9.28 -2.02 -9.30
C MET A 151 -10.60 -2.58 -9.85
N LYS A 152 -10.70 -3.91 -9.90
CA LYS A 152 -11.90 -4.67 -10.27
C LYS A 152 -12.56 -5.29 -9.04
N ASN A 153 -13.68 -5.99 -9.23
CA ASN A 153 -14.35 -6.73 -8.16
C ASN A 153 -13.38 -7.51 -7.27
N GLY A 154 -13.45 -7.29 -5.96
CA GLY A 154 -12.60 -7.91 -4.94
C GLY A 154 -11.16 -7.37 -4.88
N SER A 155 -10.79 -6.35 -5.66
CA SER A 155 -9.48 -5.71 -5.54
C SER A 155 -9.39 -4.91 -4.26
N VAL A 156 -8.23 -4.96 -3.60
CA VAL A 156 -7.99 -4.32 -2.31
C VAL A 156 -6.76 -3.44 -2.36
N ALA A 157 -6.87 -2.24 -1.79
CA ALA A 157 -5.77 -1.36 -1.46
C ALA A 157 -5.73 -1.13 0.08
N GLY A 158 -4.59 -1.41 0.71
CA GLY A 158 -4.40 -1.27 2.16
C GLY A 158 -3.47 -0.11 2.51
N PHE A 159 -3.80 0.57 3.59
CA PHE A 159 -3.08 1.74 4.10
C PHE A 159 -2.84 1.57 5.61
N LYS A 160 -1.58 1.66 6.04
CA LYS A 160 -1.16 1.41 7.43
C LYS A 160 -0.20 2.52 7.87
N TYR A 161 -0.31 3.18 9.00
CA TYR A 161 -1.44 3.26 9.92
C TYR A 161 -1.84 4.72 10.07
N PHE A 162 -3.05 4.94 10.59
CA PHE A 162 -3.62 6.24 10.92
C PHE A 162 -3.94 6.29 12.40
N GLU A 163 -3.66 7.41 13.05
CA GLU A 163 -4.08 7.71 14.41
C GLU A 163 -5.52 8.25 14.37
N MET A 164 -6.50 7.34 14.46
CA MET A 164 -7.92 7.66 14.33
C MET A 164 -8.45 8.33 15.60
N GLY A 165 -9.24 9.39 15.42
CA GLY A 165 -9.77 10.21 16.51
C GLY A 165 -11.24 10.53 16.34
N GLU A 166 -11.52 11.65 15.67
CA GLU A 166 -12.88 12.19 15.52
C GLU A 166 -13.44 12.06 14.10
N ALA A 167 -12.69 11.45 13.19
CA ALA A 167 -13.15 11.26 11.82
C ALA A 167 -14.41 10.38 11.79
N ASN A 168 -15.48 10.91 11.22
CA ASN A 168 -16.79 10.28 11.10
C ASN A 168 -17.31 10.28 9.66
N GLN A 169 -16.54 10.85 8.72
CA GLN A 169 -16.80 10.78 7.29
C GLN A 169 -15.54 10.38 6.54
N ILE A 170 -15.76 9.72 5.40
CA ILE A 170 -14.72 9.41 4.43
C ILE A 170 -15.16 9.81 3.02
N GLY A 171 -14.25 10.46 2.31
CA GLY A 171 -14.36 10.75 0.88
C GLY A 171 -13.42 9.85 0.09
N ILE A 172 -13.84 9.37 -1.08
CA ILE A 172 -12.98 8.68 -2.04
C ILE A 172 -13.04 9.39 -3.39
N THR A 173 -11.89 9.63 -4.00
CA THR A 173 -11.80 10.19 -5.35
C THR A 173 -11.39 9.09 -6.30
N ILE A 174 -12.25 8.81 -7.26
CA ILE A 174 -12.10 7.72 -8.22
C ILE A 174 -12.34 8.20 -9.64
N GLN A 175 -11.86 7.42 -10.61
CA GLN A 175 -12.10 7.59 -12.04
C GLN A 175 -12.41 6.22 -12.66
N GLY A 176 -13.07 6.19 -13.81
CA GLY A 176 -13.32 4.96 -14.56
C GLY A 176 -14.81 4.64 -14.70
N ASN A 177 -15.11 3.59 -15.44
CA ASN A 177 -16.48 3.12 -15.64
C ASN A 177 -16.74 1.95 -14.69
N ALA A 178 -17.47 2.21 -13.61
CA ALA A 178 -17.70 1.24 -12.56
C ALA A 178 -19.04 1.49 -11.85
N LYS A 179 -19.68 0.40 -11.43
CA LYS A 179 -20.87 0.43 -10.58
C LYS A 179 -20.73 -0.59 -9.47
N GLY A 180 -20.87 -0.17 -8.23
CA GLY A 180 -20.72 -1.04 -7.07
C GLY A 180 -20.53 -0.27 -5.78
N THR A 181 -19.77 -0.84 -4.87
CA THR A 181 -19.50 -0.29 -3.54
C THR A 181 -18.00 -0.33 -3.27
N MET A 182 -17.46 0.77 -2.75
CA MET A 182 -16.16 0.77 -2.10
C MET A 182 -16.38 0.52 -0.60
N GLN A 183 -15.98 -0.64 -0.13
CA GLN A 183 -16.00 -0.99 1.30
C GLN A 183 -14.70 -0.57 1.96
N VAL A 184 -14.78 -0.11 3.20
CA VAL A 184 -13.63 0.28 4.03
C VAL A 184 -13.65 -0.54 5.31
N SER A 185 -12.54 -1.16 5.67
CA SER A 185 -12.37 -1.99 6.87
C SER A 185 -11.10 -1.61 7.62
N ASP A 186 -11.08 -1.76 8.94
CA ASP A 186 -9.87 -1.60 9.75
C ASP A 186 -8.98 -2.86 9.79
N LYS A 187 -9.45 -3.94 9.17
CA LYS A 187 -8.75 -5.22 9.00
C LYS A 187 -8.76 -5.71 7.56
N SER A 188 -7.74 -6.48 7.18
CA SER A 188 -7.59 -7.02 5.81
C SER A 188 -8.58 -8.14 5.46
N ASP A 189 -9.21 -8.77 6.46
CA ASP A 189 -10.22 -9.82 6.29
C ASP A 189 -11.63 -9.27 5.97
N PHE A 190 -11.84 -7.97 6.16
CA PHE A 190 -13.15 -7.30 6.01
C PHE A 190 -14.24 -7.88 6.92
N GLU A 191 -13.88 -8.45 8.08
CA GLU A 191 -14.86 -8.89 9.09
C GLU A 191 -15.63 -7.70 9.69
N ASN A 192 -15.01 -6.53 9.75
CA ASN A 192 -15.58 -5.31 10.29
C ASN A 192 -15.57 -4.19 9.23
N ILE A 193 -16.74 -3.91 8.65
CA ILE A 193 -16.88 -2.83 7.67
C ILE A 193 -17.13 -1.49 8.39
N CYS A 194 -16.18 -0.58 8.26
CA CYS A 194 -16.22 0.77 8.83
C CYS A 194 -16.97 1.77 7.94
N ALA A 195 -17.02 1.56 6.62
CA ALA A 195 -17.79 2.37 5.68
C ALA A 195 -18.16 1.58 4.43
N GLU A 196 -19.30 1.91 3.84
CA GLU A 196 -19.72 1.47 2.52
C GLU A 196 -20.10 2.69 1.69
N ILE A 197 -19.43 2.88 0.57
CA ILE A 197 -19.61 4.03 -0.30
C ILE A 197 -20.09 3.53 -1.65
N GLU A 198 -21.36 3.79 -1.99
CA GLU A 198 -21.89 3.47 -3.31
C GLU A 198 -21.20 4.32 -4.38
N VAL A 199 -20.75 3.66 -5.45
CA VAL A 199 -20.09 4.30 -6.58
C VAL A 199 -20.81 3.93 -7.87
N SER A 200 -21.10 4.94 -8.69
CA SER A 200 -21.63 4.74 -10.04
C SER A 200 -21.07 5.80 -10.97
N ASN A 201 -19.93 5.49 -11.58
CA ASN A 201 -19.26 6.38 -12.52
C ASN A 201 -19.44 5.84 -13.94
N ARG A 202 -19.92 6.68 -14.85
CA ARG A 202 -20.22 6.30 -16.25
C ARG A 202 -19.21 6.84 -17.26
N GLU A 203 -18.34 7.76 -16.85
CA GLU A 203 -17.37 8.43 -17.71
C GLU A 203 -15.96 8.37 -17.12
N LYS A 204 -14.95 8.75 -17.90
CA LYS A 204 -13.56 8.87 -17.41
C LYS A 204 -13.35 10.14 -16.59
N GLU A 205 -14.38 10.73 -16.01
CA GLU A 205 -14.23 11.91 -15.17
C GLU A 205 -13.93 11.50 -13.72
N MET A 206 -13.07 12.27 -13.06
CA MET A 206 -12.82 12.11 -11.64
C MET A 206 -14.04 12.54 -10.85
N HIS A 207 -14.45 11.69 -9.91
CA HIS A 207 -15.59 11.92 -9.06
C HIS A 207 -15.23 11.60 -7.62
N THR A 208 -15.66 12.47 -6.69
CA THR A 208 -15.53 12.23 -5.26
C THR A 208 -16.88 11.77 -4.69
N TYR A 209 -16.87 10.60 -4.07
CA TYR A 209 -18.00 10.04 -3.32
C TYR A 209 -17.71 10.14 -1.84
N LYS A 210 -18.75 10.33 -1.02
CA LYS A 210 -18.63 10.41 0.43
C LYS A 210 -19.52 9.39 1.10
N GLY A 211 -19.10 8.92 2.27
CA GLY A 211 -19.89 8.04 3.13
C GLY A 211 -19.59 8.31 4.60
N ALA A 212 -20.50 7.85 5.46
CA ALA A 212 -20.26 7.81 6.89
C ALA A 212 -19.13 6.82 7.21
N LEU A 213 -18.27 7.19 8.15
CA LEU A 213 -17.16 6.37 8.64
C LEU A 213 -17.39 6.04 10.11
N ASN A 214 -17.52 4.76 10.43
CA ASN A 214 -17.59 4.26 11.78
C ASN A 214 -16.33 3.45 12.09
N ILE A 215 -15.33 4.11 12.68
CA ILE A 215 -14.05 3.49 13.02
C ILE A 215 -13.64 3.86 14.44
N LEU A 216 -13.10 2.88 15.16
CA LEU A 216 -12.65 3.08 16.53
C LEU A 216 -11.40 3.96 16.58
N ARG A 217 -11.30 4.73 17.67
CA ARG A 217 -10.12 5.53 17.99
C ARG A 217 -8.85 4.67 18.12
N GLY A 218 -7.70 5.31 17.96
CA GLY A 218 -6.38 4.71 18.08
C GLY A 218 -5.70 4.46 16.73
N LYS A 219 -4.52 3.84 16.78
CA LYS A 219 -3.78 3.38 15.60
C LYS A 219 -4.58 2.31 14.83
N ARG A 220 -5.00 2.63 13.60
CA ARG A 220 -5.80 1.75 12.71
C ARG A 220 -5.21 1.67 11.32
N ALA A 221 -5.39 0.52 10.67
CA ALA A 221 -5.23 0.39 9.23
C ALA A 221 -6.54 0.77 8.53
N LEU A 222 -6.47 1.03 7.23
CA LEU A 222 -7.64 1.20 6.38
C LEU A 222 -7.45 0.34 5.13
N PHE A 223 -8.36 -0.59 4.88
CA PHE A 223 -8.39 -1.43 3.70
C PHE A 223 -9.63 -1.10 2.87
N PHE A 224 -9.41 -0.77 1.60
CA PHE A 224 -10.44 -0.39 0.64
C PHE A 224 -10.65 -1.56 -0.33
N ARG A 225 -11.86 -2.12 -0.38
CA ARG A 225 -12.24 -3.18 -1.32
C ARG A 225 -13.33 -2.69 -2.26
N PHE A 226 -13.06 -2.76 -3.56
CA PHE A 226 -14.11 -2.52 -4.55
C PHE A 226 -14.93 -3.80 -4.78
N GLN A 227 -16.25 -3.71 -4.68
CA GLN A 227 -17.19 -4.79 -5.01
C GLN A 227 -18.16 -4.29 -6.08
N GLY A 228 -18.17 -4.91 -7.25
CA GLY A 228 -19.05 -4.49 -8.34
C GLY A 228 -18.51 -4.76 -9.72
N GLU A 229 -19.09 -4.09 -10.71
CA GLU A 229 -18.78 -4.25 -12.12
C GLU A 229 -17.92 -3.10 -12.64
N GLY A 230 -17.13 -3.39 -13.68
CA GLY A 230 -16.26 -2.42 -14.32
C GLY A 230 -14.92 -2.26 -13.61
N THR A 231 -14.35 -1.08 -13.72
CA THR A 231 -12.98 -0.80 -13.32
C THR A 231 -12.86 0.57 -12.66
N VAL A 232 -12.24 0.60 -11.48
CA VAL A 232 -11.97 1.81 -10.71
C VAL A 232 -10.48 2.13 -10.76
N ASP A 233 -10.16 3.36 -11.13
CA ASP A 233 -8.86 3.97 -10.87
C ASP A 233 -9.02 4.81 -9.59
N PHE A 234 -8.31 4.41 -8.52
CA PHE A 234 -8.41 5.02 -7.20
C PHE A 234 -7.29 6.02 -6.98
N HIS A 235 -7.65 7.30 -6.81
CA HIS A 235 -6.71 8.43 -6.77
C HIS A 235 -6.36 8.89 -5.36
N SER A 236 -7.37 9.08 -4.51
CA SER A 236 -7.17 9.57 -3.15
C SER A 236 -8.36 9.27 -2.27
N PHE A 237 -8.17 9.38 -0.96
CA PHE A 237 -9.26 9.44 0.01
C PHE A 237 -9.04 10.57 1.00
N GLU A 238 -10.10 10.96 1.68
CA GLU A 238 -10.11 12.03 2.66
C GLU A 238 -10.84 11.58 3.92
N LEU A 239 -10.19 11.70 5.08
CA LEU A 239 -10.78 11.46 6.38
C LEU A 239 -11.21 12.80 6.97
N MET A 240 -12.50 12.93 7.27
CA MET A 240 -13.12 14.20 7.66
C MET A 240 -13.88 14.03 8.97
N LYS A 241 -14.09 15.18 9.63
CA LYS A 241 -15.03 15.35 10.73
C LYS A 241 -16.13 16.29 10.24
N ASP A 242 -17.38 15.86 10.37
CA ASP A 242 -18.57 16.73 10.23
C ASP A 242 -18.61 17.88 11.24
#